data_AF-A0A2V9SM22-F1
#
_entry.id   AF-A0A2V9SM22-F1
#
_cell.length_a   1.000
_cell.length_b   1.000
_cell.length_c   1.000
_cell.angle_alpha   90.00
_cell.angle_beta   90.00
_cell.angle_gamma   90.00
#
_symmetry.space_group_name_H-M   'P 1'
#
loop_
_entity.id
_entity.type
_entity.pdbx_description
1 polymer ?
#
loop_
_entity_poly.entity_id
_entity_poly.type
_entity_poly.pdbx_seq_one_letter_code
_entity_poly.pdbx_strand_id
1 'polypeptide(L)'
;MAEFIHEHSTRVKDEDGTAYVVRIYARQRTDGTWEGWLEFHPTDKRKSVLRTEQETSQPNRLAVEYWASGLEPIYLEGAFARTQGRLL
;
A
#
# COMPACT_ATOMS: atom_id res chain seq x y z
N MET A 1 9.00 -14.26 -0.87
CA MET A 1 9.02 -13.28 -1.98
C MET A 1 7.82 -12.36 -1.82
N ALA A 2 7.89 -11.10 -2.26
CA ALA A 2 6.71 -10.23 -2.26
C ALA A 2 5.75 -10.63 -3.39
N GLU A 3 4.46 -10.62 -3.08
CA GLU A 3 3.37 -10.97 -3.98
C GLU A 3 2.44 -9.76 -4.15
N PHE A 4 2.03 -9.52 -5.39
CA PHE A 4 0.95 -8.58 -5.67
C PHE A 4 -0.37 -9.18 -5.22
N ILE A 5 -1.12 -8.44 -4.40
CA ILE A 5 -2.38 -8.88 -3.82
C ILE A 5 -3.55 -8.18 -4.49
N HIS A 6 -3.49 -6.85 -4.59
CA HIS A 6 -4.61 -6.05 -5.07
C HIS A 6 -4.13 -4.70 -5.61
N GLU A 7 -4.80 -4.18 -6.64
CA GLU A 7 -4.67 -2.78 -7.05
C GLU A 7 -5.98 -2.10 -6.69
N HIS A 8 -5.89 -1.07 -5.86
CA HIS A 8 -7.07 -0.36 -5.38
C HIS A 8 -7.56 0.61 -6.48
N SER A 9 -8.87 0.74 -6.62
CA SER A 9 -9.49 1.60 -7.65
C SER A 9 -9.25 3.09 -7.41
N THR A 10 -9.24 3.51 -6.15
CA THR A 10 -8.88 4.87 -5.72
C THR A 10 -7.41 5.19 -5.98
N ARG A 11 -7.17 6.39 -6.48
CA ARG A 11 -5.85 6.99 -6.62
C ARG A 11 -5.69 8.11 -5.59
N VAL A 12 -4.47 8.29 -5.10
CA VAL A 12 -4.09 9.44 -4.26
C VAL A 12 -3.26 10.43 -5.07
N LYS A 13 -3.17 11.69 -4.62
CA LYS A 13 -2.38 12.73 -5.28
C LYS A 13 -1.47 13.43 -4.29
N ASP A 14 -0.30 13.84 -4.75
CA ASP A 14 0.56 14.76 -3.99
C ASP A 14 0.18 16.23 -4.23
N GLU A 15 0.89 17.15 -3.56
CA GLU A 15 0.67 18.60 -3.67
C GLU A 15 0.89 19.15 -5.08
N ASP A 16 1.78 18.52 -5.86
CA ASP A 16 2.01 18.88 -7.26
C ASP A 16 0.90 18.35 -8.18
N GLY A 17 -0.11 17.66 -7.62
CA GLY A 17 -1.20 17.03 -8.35
C GLY A 17 -0.82 15.73 -9.06
N THR A 18 0.38 15.19 -8.80
CA THR A 18 0.79 13.90 -9.39
C THR A 18 -0.05 12.78 -8.79
N ALA A 19 -0.71 12.00 -9.63
CA ALA A 19 -1.51 10.86 -9.20
C ALA A 19 -0.63 9.64 -8.94
N TYR A 20 -1.03 8.83 -7.96
CA TYR A 20 -0.39 7.56 -7.64
C TYR A 20 -1.44 6.44 -7.68
N VAL A 21 -1.07 5.35 -8.35
CA VAL A 21 -1.82 4.09 -8.30
C VAL A 21 -1.42 3.36 -7.03
N VAL A 22 -2.41 2.91 -6.27
CA VAL A 22 -2.19 2.22 -4.99
C VAL A 22 -2.23 0.71 -5.21
N ARG A 23 -1.12 0.03 -4.88
CA ARG A 23 -1.00 -1.42 -4.94
C ARG A 23 -0.73 -1.98 -3.57
N ILE A 24 -1.37 -3.10 -3.27
CA ILE A 24 -1.18 -3.85 -2.05
C ILE A 24 -0.29 -5.04 -2.37
N TYR A 25 0.79 -5.16 -1.61
CA TYR A 25 1.70 -6.28 -1.67
C TYR A 25 1.78 -6.98 -0.33
N ALA A 26 2.11 -8.27 -0.36
CA ALA A 26 2.33 -9.03 0.84
C ALA A 26 3.43 -10.07 0.68
N ARG A 27 3.97 -10.56 1.80
CA ARG A 27 4.82 -11.76 1.78
C ARG A 27 4.61 -12.60 3.02
N GLN A 28 4.78 -13.91 2.85
CA GLN A 28 4.90 -14.82 3.98
C GLN A 28 6.24 -14.63 4.68
N ARG A 29 6.22 -14.68 6.01
CA ARG A 29 7.38 -14.67 6.90
C ARG A 29 7.78 -16.09 7.30
N THR A 30 8.94 -16.20 7.95
CA THR A 30 9.48 -17.48 8.43
C THR A 30 8.60 -18.15 9.50
N ASP A 31 7.79 -17.37 10.23
CA ASP A 31 6.85 -17.88 11.24
C ASP A 31 5.49 -18.32 10.66
N GLY A 32 5.33 -18.25 9.33
CA GLY A 32 4.10 -18.61 8.64
C GLY A 32 3.08 -17.49 8.51
N THR A 33 3.24 -16.38 9.24
CA THR A 33 2.38 -15.19 9.10
C THR A 33 2.66 -14.43 7.82
N TRP A 34 1.72 -13.57 7.44
CA TRP A 34 1.79 -12.73 6.26
C TRP A 34 1.80 -11.27 6.64
N GLU A 35 2.71 -10.52 6.04
CA GLU A 35 2.77 -9.07 6.19
C GLU A 35 2.33 -8.37 4.94
N GLY A 36 1.49 -7.35 5.09
CA GLY A 36 1.01 -6.52 3.99
C GLY A 36 1.49 -5.08 4.11
N TRP A 37 1.75 -4.44 2.97
CA TRP A 37 2.11 -3.03 2.84
C TRP A 37 1.50 -2.44 1.57
N LEU A 38 1.53 -1.10 1.48
CA LEU A 38 1.10 -0.35 0.30
C LEU A 38 2.30 0.14 -0.50
N GLU A 39 2.17 0.09 -1.82
CA GLU A 39 3.05 0.76 -2.78
C GLU A 39 2.24 1.78 -3.58
N PHE A 40 2.77 3.00 -3.66
CA PHE A 40 2.21 4.11 -4.41
C PHE A 40 3.05 4.33 -5.66
N HIS A 41 2.51 3.97 -6.82
CA HIS A 41 3.19 4.08 -8.09
C HIS A 41 2.82 5.39 -8.78
N PRO A 42 3.75 6.34 -8.96
CA PRO A 42 3.43 7.61 -9.59
C PRO A 42 3.09 7.43 -11.06
N THR A 43 2.13 8.23 -11.56
CA THR A 43 1.88 8.34 -12.99
C THR A 43 2.99 9.12 -13.71
N ASP A 44 3.71 9.99 -12.99
CA ASP A 44 4.94 10.62 -13.49
C ASP A 44 6.13 9.70 -13.26
N LYS A 45 6.73 9.20 -14.35
CA LYS A 45 7.89 8.28 -14.32
C LYS A 45 9.16 8.89 -13.72
N ARG A 46 9.20 10.21 -13.50
CA ARG A 46 10.33 10.89 -12.84
C ARG A 46 10.31 10.73 -11.32
N LYS A 47 9.13 10.45 -10.74
CA LYS A 47 8.97 10.24 -9.31
C LYS A 47 9.20 8.77 -8.96
N SER A 48 9.72 8.52 -7.76
CA SER A 48 9.94 7.17 -7.26
C SER A 48 8.66 6.55 -6.73
N VAL A 49 8.58 5.21 -6.75
CA VAL A 49 7.55 4.47 -6.03
C VAL A 49 7.74 4.71 -4.54
N LEU A 50 6.66 5.09 -3.85
CA LEU A 50 6.65 5.21 -2.40
C LEU A 50 6.10 3.93 -1.81
N ARG A 51 6.62 3.52 -0.65
CA ARG A 51 6.24 2.28 0.00
C ARG A 51 6.10 2.50 1.50
N THR A 52 5.00 2.01 2.07
CA THR A 52 4.80 2.02 3.52
C THR A 52 5.67 0.95 4.19
N GLU A 53 5.81 1.05 5.50
CA GLU A 53 6.20 -0.11 6.31
C GLU A 53 5.06 -1.15 6.35
N GLN A 54 5.10 -2.05 7.32
CA GLN A 54 4.04 -3.02 7.54
C GLN A 54 2.74 -2.31 7.97
N GLU A 55 1.66 -2.56 7.23
CA GLU A 55 0.32 -2.05 7.53
C GLU A 55 -0.57 -3.13 8.18
N THR A 56 -0.27 -4.41 7.97
CA THR A 56 -1.03 -5.52 8.57
C THR A 56 -0.18 -6.76 8.85
N SER A 57 -0.62 -7.59 9.80
CA SER A 57 -0.12 -8.95 10.05
C SER A 57 -1.30 -9.91 10.00
N GLN A 58 -1.23 -10.93 9.15
CA GLN A 58 -2.34 -11.84 8.87
C GLN A 58 -1.90 -13.30 8.96
N PRO A 59 -2.79 -14.23 9.32
CA PRO A 59 -2.42 -15.65 9.49
C PRO A 59 -2.15 -16.36 8.16
N ASN A 60 -2.66 -15.85 7.04
CA ASN A 60 -2.48 -16.43 5.70
C ASN A 60 -2.75 -15.39 4.61
N ARG A 61 -2.45 -15.76 3.36
CA ARG A 61 -2.64 -14.91 2.17
C ARG A 61 -4.09 -14.47 1.95
N LEU A 62 -5.06 -15.36 2.16
CA LEU A 62 -6.49 -15.06 1.97
C LEU A 62 -6.97 -13.95 2.94
N ALA A 63 -6.49 -13.97 4.18
CA ALA A 63 -6.77 -12.91 5.14
C ALA A 63 -6.15 -11.57 4.73
N VAL A 64 -4.99 -11.56 4.05
CA VAL A 64 -4.44 -10.34 3.46
C VAL A 64 -5.28 -9.83 2.29
N GLU A 65 -5.78 -10.72 1.42
CA GLU A 65 -6.69 -10.34 0.32
C GLU A 65 -7.98 -9.69 0.86
N TYR A 66 -8.56 -10.28 1.91
CA TYR A 66 -9.75 -9.72 2.55
C TYR A 66 -9.48 -8.33 3.13
N TRP A 67 -8.38 -8.18 3.89
CA TRP A 67 -7.95 -6.88 4.40
C TRP A 67 -7.73 -5.86 3.26
N ALA A 68 -7.03 -6.24 2.20
CA ALA A 68 -6.72 -5.38 1.06
C ALA A 68 -7.99 -4.88 0.36
N SER A 69 -9.00 -5.74 0.23
CA SER A 69 -10.29 -5.40 -0.39
C SER A 69 -11.16 -4.46 0.45
N GLY A 70 -10.92 -4.40 1.76
CA GLY A 70 -11.66 -3.57 2.71
C GLY A 70 -11.03 -2.20 2.97
N LEU A 71 -9.91 -1.87 2.32
CA LEU A 71 -9.26 -0.57 2.52
C LEU A 71 -10.11 0.55 1.95
N GLU A 72 -10.44 1.54 2.78
CA GLU A 72 -11.19 2.71 2.35
C GLU A 72 -10.27 3.84 1.85
N PRO A 73 -10.75 4.73 0.96
CA PRO A 73 -9.97 5.86 0.44
C PRO A 73 -9.21 6.66 1.50
N ILE A 74 -9.86 6.94 2.64
CA ILE A 74 -9.27 7.73 3.73
C ILE A 74 -8.04 7.06 4.36
N TYR A 75 -8.00 5.72 4.39
CA TYR A 75 -6.84 4.98 4.87
C TYR A 75 -5.64 5.19 3.93
N LEU A 76 -5.90 5.14 2.62
CA LEU A 76 -4.88 5.29 1.59
C LEU A 76 -4.28 6.70 1.60
N GLU A 77 -5.12 7.72 1.78
CA GLU A 77 -4.69 9.12 1.92
C GLU A 77 -3.77 9.31 3.14
N GLY A 78 -4.17 8.77 4.29
CA GLY A 78 -3.36 8.83 5.51
C GLY A 78 -2.02 8.10 5.38
N ALA A 79 -2.02 6.89 4.80
CA ALA A 79 -0.80 6.12 4.57
C ALA A 79 0.14 6.79 3.56
N PHE A 80 -0.42 7.41 2.52
CA PHE A 80 0.35 8.19 1.55
C PHE A 80 1.01 9.40 2.22
N ALA A 81 0.25 10.16 3.02
CA ALA A 81 0.79 11.32 3.75
C ALA A 81 1.93 10.94 4.71
N ARG A 82 1.82 9.81 5.44
CA ARG A 82 2.92 9.29 6.26
C ARG A 82 4.18 8.99 5.42
N THR A 83 4.01 8.36 4.27
CA THR A 83 5.13 7.98 3.40
C THR A 83 5.81 9.20 2.76
N GLN A 84 5.08 10.30 2.58
CA GLN A 84 5.63 11.59 2.16
C GLN A 84 6.29 12.39 3.30
N GLY A 85 6.26 11.88 4.55
CA GLY A 85 6.77 12.59 5.73
C GLY A 85 5.88 13.73 6.21
N ARG A 86 4.58 13.71 5.89
CA ARG A 86 3.61 14.79 6.20
C ARG A 86 2.78 14.56 7.46
N LEU A 87 2.83 13.35 8.02
CA LEU A 87 2.35 13.07 9.38
C LEU A 87 3.56 12.71 10.23
N LEU A 88 3.92 13.61 11.16
CA LEU A 88 4.80 13.38 12.31
C LEU A 88 3.98 13.61 13.58
#